data_AF-A0A3S0ZJW9-F1
#
_entry.id   AF-A0A3S0ZJW9-F1
#
_cell.length_a   1.000
_cell.length_b   1.000
_cell.length_c   1.000
_cell.angle_alpha   90.00
_cell.angle_beta   90.00
_cell.angle_gamma   90.00
#
_symmetry.space_group_name_H-M   'P 1'
#
loop_
_entity.id
_entity.type
_entity.pdbx_description
1 polymer ?
#
loop_
_entity_poly.entity_id
_entity_poly.type
_entity_poly.pdbx_seq_one_letter_code
_entity_poly.pdbx_strand_id
1 'polypeptide(L)' 'MGTKAERQYAMTQALANTRIEGHKPTPEFLVDAAAVVEGKLTYDQAVKASAARATGRTHTHEDTPPLAAARPKVATARGR' A
#
# COMPACT_ATOMS: atom_id res chain seq x y z
N MET A 1 -1.83 5.77 -23.28
CA MET A 1 -2.24 6.41 -22.01
C MET A 1 -3.73 6.72 -22.12
N GLY A 2 -4.55 6.21 -21.19
CA GLY A 2 -5.98 6.54 -21.18
C GLY A 2 -6.23 8.03 -20.91
N THR A 3 -7.44 8.50 -21.18
CA THR A 3 -7.94 9.84 -20.88
C THR A 3 -7.85 10.17 -19.38
N LYS A 4 -7.99 11.45 -19.03
CA LYS A 4 -8.03 11.89 -17.63
C LYS A 4 -9.13 11.18 -16.84
N ALA A 5 -10.30 11.01 -17.44
CA ALA A 5 -11.45 10.33 -16.82
C ALA A 5 -11.15 8.86 -16.50
N GLU A 6 -10.52 8.13 -17.44
CA GLU A 6 -10.11 6.74 -17.21
C GLU A 6 -9.08 6.62 -16.09
N ARG A 7 -8.10 7.54 -16.04
CA ARG A 7 -7.11 7.57 -14.95
C ARG A 7 -7.76 7.88 -13.60
N GLN A 8 -8.70 8.82 -13.57
CA GLN A 8 -9.44 9.18 -12.35
C GLN A 8 -10.29 8.02 -11.83
N TYR A 9 -10.96 7.31 -12.74
CA TYR A 9 -11.74 6.12 -12.40
C TYR A 9 -10.86 5.03 -11.81
N ALA A 10 -9.74 4.70 -12.47
CA ALA A 10 -8.77 3.73 -11.98
C ALA A 10 -8.20 4.11 -10.61
N MET A 11 -7.85 5.38 -10.40
CA MET A 11 -7.37 5.88 -9.10
C MET A 11 -8.44 5.72 -8.01
N THR A 12 -9.68 6.07 -8.32
CA THR A 12 -10.79 5.98 -7.35
C THR A 12 -11.04 4.53 -6.95
N GLN A 13 -11.05 3.61 -7.92
CA GLN A 13 -11.19 2.18 -7.67
C GLN A 13 -10.03 1.62 -6.82
N ALA A 14 -8.79 1.98 -7.15
CA ALA A 14 -7.62 1.57 -6.37
C ALA A 14 -7.71 2.06 -4.92
N LEU A 15 -8.05 3.33 -4.71
CA LEU A 15 -8.21 3.90 -3.36
C LEU A 15 -9.40 3.30 -2.59
N ALA A 16 -10.45 2.85 -3.27
CA ALA A 16 -11.54 2.12 -2.64
C ALA A 16 -11.05 0.76 -2.14
N ASN A 17 -10.34 0.00 -2.98
CA ASN A 17 -9.79 -1.30 -2.60
C ASN A 17 -8.81 -1.18 -1.42
N THR A 18 -7.90 -0.21 -1.46
CA THR A 18 -6.96 0.04 -0.35
C THR A 18 -7.68 0.30 0.97
N ARG A 19 -8.79 1.04 0.96
CA ARG A 19 -9.57 1.31 2.17
C ARG A 19 -10.36 0.09 2.65
N ILE A 20 -10.89 -0.72 1.72
CA ILE A 20 -11.57 -1.98 2.04
C ILE A 20 -10.62 -2.95 2.75
N GLU A 21 -9.35 -2.98 2.35
CA GLU A 21 -8.30 -3.76 3.01
C GLU A 21 -7.84 -3.16 4.36
N GLY A 22 -8.41 -2.03 4.78
CA GLY A 22 -8.09 -1.36 6.05
C GLY A 22 -6.84 -0.48 5.99
N HIS A 23 -6.25 -0.29 4.81
CA HIS A 23 -5.10 0.58 4.65
C HIS A 23 -5.51 2.05 4.49
N LYS A 24 -4.77 2.93 5.16
CA LYS A 24 -4.94 4.39 5.03
C LYS A 24 -3.77 4.97 4.22
N PRO A 25 -3.95 5.32 2.95
CA PRO A 25 -2.90 5.94 2.16
C PRO A 25 -2.48 7.29 2.77
N THR A 26 -1.19 7.61 2.73
CA THR A 26 -0.69 8.87 3.28
C THR A 26 -1.06 10.05 2.38
N PRO A 27 -1.16 11.29 2.93
CA PRO A 27 -1.44 12.48 2.12
C PRO A 27 -0.46 12.66 0.97
N GLU A 28 0.81 12.36 1.19
CA GLU A 28 1.88 12.45 0.20
C GLU A 28 1.67 11.53 -1.00
N PHE A 29 1.20 10.30 -0.75
CA PHE A 29 0.86 9.34 -1.78
C PHE A 29 -0.37 9.80 -2.58
N LEU A 30 -1.37 10.39 -1.92
CA LEU A 30 -2.56 10.92 -2.58
C LEU A 30 -2.22 12.08 -3.53
N VAL A 31 -1.24 12.91 -3.18
CA VAL A 31 -0.75 13.99 -4.05
C VAL A 31 -0.10 13.42 -5.32
N ASP A 32 0.76 12.40 -5.18
CA ASP A 32 1.40 11.75 -6.34
C ASP A 32 0.35 11.08 -7.23
N ALA A 33 -0.61 10.39 -6.64
CA ALA A 33 -1.71 9.74 -7.38
C ALA A 33 -2.54 10.77 -8.16
N ALA A 34 -2.86 11.92 -7.55
CA ALA A 34 -3.55 13.01 -8.23
C ALA A 34 -2.71 13.58 -9.38
N ALA A 35 -1.38 13.72 -9.21
CA ALA A 35 -0.50 14.17 -10.28
C ALA A 35 -0.44 13.19 -11.47
N VAL A 36 -0.58 11.89 -11.23
CA VAL A 36 -0.73 10.88 -12.30
C VAL A 36 -2.05 11.04 -13.03
N VAL A 37 -3.16 11.29 -12.33
CA VAL A 37 -4.46 11.56 -12.95
C VAL A 37 -4.41 12.82 -13.83
N GLU A 38 -3.80 13.88 -13.33
CA GLU A 38 -3.59 15.14 -14.08
C GLU A 38 -2.58 14.99 -15.25
N GLY A 39 -1.86 13.86 -15.35
CA GLY A 39 -0.84 13.64 -16.37
C GLY A 39 0.45 14.44 -16.13
N LYS A 40 0.64 14.96 -14.92
CA LYS A 40 1.85 15.69 -14.49
C LYS A 40 2.98 14.74 -14.10
N LEU A 41 2.65 13.53 -13.66
CA LEU A 41 3.60 12.45 -13.38
C LEU A 41 3.21 11.20 -14.15
N THR A 42 4.21 10.42 -14.56
CA THR A 42 3.99 9.03 -14.95
C THR A 42 3.83 8.16 -13.71
N TYR A 43 3.22 6.99 -13.88
CA TYR A 43 3.08 6.02 -12.79
C TYR A 43 4.43 5.65 -12.17
N ASP A 44 5.45 5.39 -12.99
CA ASP A 44 6.80 5.04 -12.53
C ASP A 44 7.45 6.18 -11.71
N GLN A 45 7.26 7.43 -12.12
CA GLN A 45 7.75 8.59 -11.38
C GLN A 45 7.06 8.72 -10.01
N ALA A 46 5.75 8.52 -9.95
CA ALA A 46 5.00 8.53 -8.69
C ALA A 46 5.45 7.42 -7.74
N VAL A 47 5.68 6.21 -8.26
CA VAL A 47 6.21 5.07 -7.48
C VAL A 47 7.59 5.39 -6.93
N LYS A 48 8.50 5.93 -7.75
CA LYS A 48 9.86 6.32 -7.31
C LYS A 48 9.82 7.42 -6.25
N ALA A 49 8.99 8.44 -6.43
CA ALA A 49 8.83 9.53 -5.45
C ALA A 49 8.25 9.03 -4.11
N SER A 50 7.25 8.15 -4.18
CA SER A 50 6.67 7.50 -3.00
C SER A 50 7.69 6.59 -2.29
N ALA A 51 8.46 5.80 -3.03
CA ALA A 51 9.49 4.92 -2.48
C ALA A 51 10.63 5.70 -1.82
N ALA A 52 11.13 6.77 -2.46
CA ALA A 52 12.17 7.62 -1.89
C ALA A 52 11.76 8.26 -0.55
N ARG A 53 10.48 8.61 -0.40
CA ARG A 53 9.93 9.14 0.86
C ARG A 53 9.74 8.06 1.93
N ALA A 54 9.54 6.80 1.54
CA ALA A 54 9.45 5.68 2.46
C ALA A 54 10.84 5.24 2.96
N THR A 55 11.86 5.25 2.08
CA THR A 55 13.23 4.90 2.46
C THR A 55 13.91 5.99 3.30
N GLY A 56 13.55 7.27 3.13
CA GLY A 56 13.96 8.33 4.04
C GLY A 56 13.35 8.23 5.45
N ARG A 57 12.36 7.35 5.66
CA ARG A 57 11.66 7.10 6.93
C ARG A 57 12.09 5.78 7.61
N THR A 58 13.26 5.22 7.29
CA THR A 58 13.84 4.11 8.07
C THR A 58 14.33 4.61 9.42
N HIS A 59 13.41 4.93 10.33
CA HIS A 59 13.52 4.71 11.77
C HIS A 59 12.10 4.66 12.33
N THR A 60 11.87 3.66 13.19
CA THR A 60 10.65 3.32 13.95
C THR A 60 9.47 2.72 13.16
N HIS A 61 9.61 1.45 12.80
CA HIS A 61 8.50 0.50 12.90
C HIS A 61 8.90 -0.61 13.89
N GLU A 62 9.09 -0.24 15.16
CA GLU A 62 8.96 -1.22 16.24
C GLU A 62 7.46 -1.42 16.47
N ASP A 63 6.86 -2.40 15.80
CA ASP A 63 5.75 -3.25 16.32
C ASP A 63 5.13 -4.14 15.22
N THR A 64 5.96 -4.95 14.55
CA THR A 64 5.42 -6.09 13.80
C THR A 64 6.29 -7.30 14.07
N PRO A 65 5.86 -8.26 14.93
CA PRO A 65 6.58 -9.52 15.03
C PRO A 65 6.51 -10.22 13.66
N PRO A 66 7.62 -10.81 13.18
CA PRO A 66 7.63 -11.47 11.87
C PRO A 66 6.64 -12.64 11.86
N LEU A 67 5.94 -12.78 10.73
CA LEU A 67 4.97 -13.84 10.38
C LEU A 67 5.51 -15.28 10.50
N ALA A 68 6.73 -15.48 10.98
CA ALA A 68 7.39 -16.77 11.14
C ALA A 68 7.02 -17.52 12.44
N ALA A 69 6.29 -16.92 13.38
CA ALA A 69 6.00 -17.55 14.68
C ALA A 69 4.65 -18.29 14.79
N ALA A 70 3.73 -18.13 13.84
CA ALA A 70 2.43 -18.81 13.89
C ALA A 70 2.47 -20.22 13.27
N ARG A 71 3.30 -21.11 13.82
CA ARG A 71 3.07 -22.56 13.63
C ARG A 71 2.09 -23.00 14.73
N PRO A 72 0.86 -23.44 14.41
CA PRO A 72 0.03 -24.09 15.41
C PRO A 72 0.73 -25.39 15.83
N LYS A 73 1.13 -25.49 17.11
CA LYS A 73 1.47 -26.78 17.72
C LYS A 73 0.18 -27.61 17.73
N VAL A 74 0.07 -28.56 16.81
CA VAL A 74 -0.94 -29.63 16.92
C VAL A 74 -0.68 -30.33 18.25
N ALA A 75 -1.57 -30.10 19.21
CA ALA A 75 -1.59 -30.84 20.46
C ALA A 75 -2.00 -32.27 20.14
N THR A 76 -1.05 -33.21 20.25
CA THR A 76 -1.35 -34.64 20.32
C THR A 76 -2.20 -34.90 21.56
N ALA A 77 -3.52 -34.95 21.39
CA ALA A 77 -4.41 -35.48 22.41
C ALA A 77 -4.25 -37.00 22.44
N ARG A 78 -3.59 -37.48 23.50
CA ARG A 78 -3.53 -38.89 23.90
C ARG A 78 -4.80 -39.19 24.71
N GLY A 79 -5.55 -40.21 24.32
CA GLY A 79 -6.67 -40.78 25.07
C GLY A 79 -7.51 -41.65 24.12
N ARG A 80 -7.89 -42.88 24.44
CA ARG A 80 -7.81 -43.67 25.67
C ARG A 80 -7.85 -45.14 25.27
#